data_AF-A0A7J2JAG3-F1
#
_entry.id   AF-A0A7J2JAG3-F1
#
_cell.length_a   1.000
_cell.length_b   1.000
_cell.length_c   1.000
_cell.angle_alpha   90.00
_cell.angle_beta   90.00
_cell.angle_gamma   90.00
#
_symmetry.space_group_name_H-M   'P 1'
#
loop_
_entity.id
_entity.type
_entity.pdbx_description
1 polymer ?
#
loop_
_entity_poly.entity_id
_entity_poly.type
_entity_poly.pdbx_seq_one_letter_code
_entity_poly.pdbx_strand_id
1 'polypeptide(L)'
;MKGLLTLLALLLLLPLPVQQIDTENVITAHCKIDISSEVFLSPVGRDRIILAPGVHKEHICVNRSVEIIGNNSIIDGSFNSTVLEINSNNVVIRNLTITNAGGKKNDALVKINSDNVILDNCTIFNARDGVIINGRNVKIKNCLFYRLGIGVRINSSGSIVSGSFFRNCGISIYVSNSEANRIYNCSFLFNGISVLLEKSRFNILENLTIHCSNENQGGILLDRSIDNKILNTSLISNGFALRLYRSHRNLIENVYFKLNKQALDLILSNFNKIEKCNFTKNNLAVLIDKAFFNSLHYSNFIGQKSNNILGRKSGILDARFNFWKEKKVKSLVILSYITFFPWLKHPVHLPRFKDNLTSPEIPNLIINFTFSNDTDGDGCKDDWEVRWGYDPQRRDDHYDLDPDGDGLSNVEECIAEKWGANPFRKDIFIEMDWMKDDYKLKERYKKKLLEVFDNHNITLHIDDGCMGGGEKVEMKKILSYPDLIDIYWDHFLNNNPNNQRKGIFRYVLLCHDMPGKIAGGFCFVGWNTIDSYTVAVGYNRRQLPRFWADFVTATVIMHELGHTMGLFYRKFEGIDNYSCQNLLPGTWKFRNYKSCMNYFYTWFLLDYSNGKNGRKDFDDWSNLDLSYFKDEDFC
;
A
#
# COMPACT_ATOMS: atom_id res chain seq x y z
N MET A 1 29.83 -79.89 -25.01
CA MET A 1 28.48 -79.35 -25.30
C MET A 1 27.47 -79.68 -24.18
N LYS A 2 27.69 -79.21 -22.94
CA LYS A 2 26.72 -79.30 -21.81
C LYS A 2 26.90 -78.13 -20.82
N GLY A 3 27.14 -76.92 -21.32
CA GLY A 3 27.46 -75.77 -20.46
C GLY A 3 26.87 -74.42 -20.89
N LEU A 4 26.03 -74.37 -21.93
CA LEU A 4 25.54 -73.10 -22.49
C LEU A 4 24.00 -72.97 -22.54
N LEU A 5 23.24 -73.98 -22.09
CA LEU A 5 21.78 -73.98 -22.18
C LEU A 5 21.04 -73.69 -20.88
N THR A 6 21.74 -73.61 -19.73
CA THR A 6 21.14 -73.30 -18.42
C THR A 6 21.21 -71.82 -18.04
N LEU A 7 21.95 -70.99 -18.77
CA LEU A 7 22.04 -69.54 -18.47
C LEU A 7 20.95 -68.71 -19.19
N LEU A 8 20.32 -69.24 -20.24
CA LEU A 8 19.25 -68.53 -20.97
C LEU A 8 17.86 -68.67 -20.33
N ALA A 9 17.65 -69.63 -19.42
CA ALA A 9 16.36 -69.84 -18.76
C ALA A 9 16.17 -68.97 -17.49
N LEU A 10 17.25 -68.43 -16.90
CA LEU A 10 17.16 -67.54 -15.73
C LEU A 10 17.07 -66.05 -16.06
N LEU A 11 17.30 -65.65 -17.31
CA LEU A 11 17.22 -64.26 -17.77
C LEU A 11 15.80 -63.85 -18.24
N LEU A 12 14.85 -64.78 -18.25
CA LEU A 12 13.44 -64.56 -18.63
C LEU A 12 12.48 -64.41 -17.43
N LEU A 13 13.02 -64.32 -16.20
CA LEU A 13 12.26 -64.13 -14.95
C LEU A 13 12.56 -62.80 -14.24
N LEU A 14 13.12 -61.82 -14.94
CA LEU A 14 13.14 -60.45 -14.43
C LEU A 14 11.75 -59.86 -14.65
N PRO A 15 11.06 -59.35 -13.61
CA PRO A 15 9.86 -58.56 -13.82
C PRO A 15 10.29 -57.37 -14.70
N LEU A 16 9.71 -57.28 -15.89
CA LEU A 16 9.73 -56.04 -16.66
C LEU A 16 9.32 -54.92 -15.70
N PRO A 17 10.01 -53.76 -15.65
CA PRO A 17 9.46 -52.62 -14.95
C PRO A 17 8.13 -52.35 -15.63
N VAL A 18 7.04 -52.68 -14.94
CA VAL A 18 5.73 -52.19 -15.30
C VAL A 18 5.92 -50.69 -15.32
N GLN A 19 5.88 -50.11 -16.53
CA GLN A 19 5.76 -48.69 -16.69
C GLN A 19 4.47 -48.36 -15.95
N GLN A 20 4.61 -47.85 -14.72
CA GLN A 20 3.51 -47.33 -13.95
C GLN A 20 3.02 -46.16 -14.79
N ILE A 21 1.98 -46.43 -15.58
CA ILE A 21 1.19 -45.38 -16.19
C ILE A 21 0.65 -44.65 -14.98
N ASP A 22 1.24 -43.48 -14.67
CA ASP A 22 0.60 -42.50 -13.80
C ASP A 22 -0.72 -42.17 -14.49
N THR A 23 -1.76 -42.94 -14.16
CA THR A 23 -3.12 -42.59 -14.53
C THR A 23 -3.43 -41.33 -13.74
N GLU A 24 -3.35 -40.18 -14.40
CA GLU A 24 -3.85 -38.91 -13.84
C GLU A 24 -5.32 -39.15 -13.44
N ASN A 25 -5.58 -39.30 -12.15
CA ASN A 25 -6.94 -39.33 -11.64
C ASN A 25 -7.45 -37.89 -11.67
N VAL A 26 -8.29 -37.59 -12.67
CA VAL A 26 -9.00 -36.32 -12.78
C VAL A 26 -10.29 -36.45 -12.00
N ILE A 27 -10.38 -35.76 -10.86
CA ILE A 27 -11.63 -35.67 -10.09
C ILE A 27 -12.32 -34.35 -10.48
N THR A 28 -13.57 -34.47 -10.92
CA THR A 28 -14.44 -33.31 -11.17
C THR A 28 -15.35 -33.15 -9.97
N ALA A 29 -15.10 -32.13 -9.15
CA ALA A 29 -15.93 -31.82 -8.01
C ALA A 29 -17.28 -31.27 -8.51
N HIS A 30 -18.33 -32.09 -8.49
CA HIS A 30 -19.70 -31.65 -8.74
C HIS A 30 -20.34 -31.27 -7.39
N CYS A 31 -20.91 -30.06 -7.31
CA CYS A 31 -21.40 -29.40 -6.10
C CYS A 31 -22.02 -30.32 -5.02
N LYS A 32 -21.76 -29.95 -3.74
CA LYS A 32 -22.13 -30.59 -2.45
C LYS A 32 -21.16 -31.64 -1.89
N ILE A 33 -19.91 -31.66 -2.34
CA ILE A 33 -18.85 -32.46 -1.69
C ILE A 33 -17.74 -31.50 -1.27
N ASP A 34 -17.44 -31.51 0.02
CA ASP A 34 -16.39 -30.74 0.68
C ASP A 34 -15.07 -30.97 -0.08
N ILE A 35 -14.44 -29.94 -0.63
CA ILE A 35 -13.16 -30.09 -1.36
C ILE A 35 -12.12 -30.76 -0.45
N SER A 36 -12.21 -30.57 0.88
CA SER A 36 -11.37 -31.30 1.82
C SER A 36 -11.59 -32.82 1.73
N SER A 37 -12.82 -33.29 1.55
CA SER A 37 -13.16 -34.71 1.41
C SER A 37 -12.68 -35.33 0.08
N GLU A 38 -12.65 -34.59 -1.03
CA GLU A 38 -12.03 -35.05 -2.29
C GLU A 38 -10.49 -35.01 -2.25
N VAL A 39 -9.92 -34.11 -1.44
CA VAL A 39 -8.50 -34.16 -1.06
C VAL A 39 -8.21 -35.41 -0.20
N PHE A 40 -9.19 -36.14 0.35
CA PHE A 40 -8.94 -37.40 1.08
C PHE A 40 -9.20 -38.69 0.27
N LEU A 41 -10.04 -38.66 -0.78
CA LEU A 41 -10.57 -39.89 -1.41
C LEU A 41 -9.79 -40.42 -2.63
N SER A 42 -8.74 -39.74 -3.07
CA SER A 42 -8.03 -40.12 -4.31
C SER A 42 -6.74 -40.92 -4.05
N PRO A 43 -6.42 -41.96 -4.86
CA PRO A 43 -5.24 -42.82 -4.68
C PRO A 43 -3.89 -42.08 -4.69
N VAL A 44 -2.82 -42.74 -4.21
CA VAL A 44 -1.46 -42.18 -4.13
C VAL A 44 -0.91 -41.86 -5.54
N GLY A 45 -0.74 -40.57 -5.83
CA GLY A 45 -0.23 -40.01 -7.09
C GLY A 45 -0.40 -38.48 -7.12
N ARG A 46 0.17 -37.79 -8.12
CA ARG A 46 -0.08 -36.35 -8.31
C ARG A 46 -1.46 -36.19 -8.95
N ASP A 47 -2.49 -36.07 -8.11
CA ASP A 47 -3.87 -35.96 -8.59
C ASP A 47 -4.19 -34.55 -9.11
N ARG A 48 -5.14 -34.48 -10.03
CA ARG A 48 -5.68 -33.24 -10.58
C ARG A 48 -7.14 -33.09 -10.19
N ILE A 49 -7.47 -32.00 -9.50
CA ILE A 49 -8.82 -31.62 -9.11
C ILE A 49 -9.26 -30.45 -10.00
N ILE A 50 -10.41 -30.60 -10.66
CA ILE A 50 -11.04 -29.53 -11.44
C ILE A 50 -12.28 -29.07 -10.71
N LEU A 51 -12.30 -27.78 -10.33
CA LEU A 51 -13.46 -27.19 -9.66
C LEU A 51 -14.52 -26.76 -10.67
N ALA A 52 -15.78 -27.04 -10.36
CA ALA A 52 -16.92 -26.57 -11.13
C ALA A 52 -17.02 -25.03 -11.15
N PRO A 53 -17.60 -24.43 -12.20
CA PRO A 53 -17.86 -22.99 -12.23
C PRO A 53 -18.82 -22.57 -11.12
N GLY A 54 -18.64 -21.35 -10.62
CA GLY A 54 -19.51 -20.75 -9.60
C GLY A 54 -18.78 -20.38 -8.30
N VAL A 55 -19.57 -19.94 -7.32
CA VAL A 55 -19.08 -19.51 -6.00
C VAL A 55 -19.16 -20.66 -5.01
N HIS A 56 -18.03 -21.01 -4.42
CA HIS A 56 -17.84 -22.02 -3.39
C HIS A 56 -17.50 -21.30 -2.08
N LYS A 57 -18.43 -21.29 -1.12
CA LYS A 57 -18.23 -20.64 0.19
C LYS A 57 -17.59 -21.62 1.17
N GLU A 58 -16.27 -21.78 1.06
CA GLU A 58 -15.54 -22.85 1.75
C GLU A 58 -14.15 -22.40 2.23
N HIS A 59 -13.58 -23.19 3.14
CA HIS A 59 -12.20 -23.11 3.58
C HIS A 59 -11.51 -24.44 3.28
N ILE A 60 -10.35 -24.41 2.63
CA ILE A 60 -9.71 -25.60 2.06
C ILE A 60 -8.33 -25.81 2.69
N CYS A 61 -8.09 -27.01 3.21
CA CYS A 61 -6.78 -27.45 3.70
C CYS A 61 -6.15 -28.48 2.76
N VAL A 62 -5.02 -28.13 2.13
CA VAL A 62 -4.29 -28.99 1.19
C VAL A 62 -3.13 -29.69 1.90
N ASN A 63 -3.39 -30.93 2.33
CA ASN A 63 -2.44 -31.74 3.10
C ASN A 63 -1.71 -32.82 2.27
N ARG A 64 -1.85 -32.79 0.93
CA ARG A 64 -1.17 -33.71 0.00
C ARG A 64 -0.74 -33.01 -1.29
N SER A 65 0.15 -33.63 -2.06
CA SER A 65 0.57 -33.13 -3.37
C SER A 65 -0.57 -33.25 -4.37
N VAL A 66 -1.01 -32.12 -4.94
CA VAL A 66 -2.18 -32.06 -5.83
C VAL A 66 -2.08 -30.86 -6.77
N GLU A 67 -2.69 -30.95 -7.95
CA GLU A 67 -2.99 -29.83 -8.83
C GLU A 67 -4.47 -29.47 -8.73
N ILE A 68 -4.80 -28.23 -8.35
CA ILE A 68 -6.19 -27.71 -8.32
C ILE A 68 -6.34 -26.68 -9.43
N ILE A 69 -7.33 -26.88 -10.30
CA ILE A 69 -7.60 -26.03 -11.45
C ILE A 69 -9.04 -25.52 -11.37
N GLY A 70 -9.19 -24.20 -11.37
CA GLY A 70 -10.49 -23.56 -11.51
C GLY A 70 -11.00 -23.54 -12.94
N ASN A 71 -12.31 -23.59 -13.09
CA ASN A 71 -13.01 -23.36 -14.35
C ASN A 71 -14.09 -22.29 -14.11
N ASN A 72 -13.69 -21.02 -14.06
CA ASN A 72 -14.54 -19.91 -13.58
C ASN A 72 -15.07 -20.15 -12.15
N SER A 73 -14.19 -20.66 -11.30
CA SER A 73 -14.50 -21.01 -9.91
C SER A 73 -14.02 -19.91 -8.96
N ILE A 74 -14.88 -19.51 -8.03
CA ILE A 74 -14.61 -18.54 -6.98
C ILE A 74 -14.65 -19.27 -5.64
N ILE A 75 -13.61 -19.15 -4.83
CA ILE A 75 -13.61 -19.61 -3.44
C ILE A 75 -13.74 -18.38 -2.54
N ASP A 76 -14.84 -18.31 -1.81
CA ASP A 76 -15.22 -17.16 -0.98
C ASP A 76 -15.15 -17.56 0.50
N GLY A 77 -14.20 -16.97 1.23
CA GLY A 77 -13.97 -17.22 2.65
C GLY A 77 -15.03 -16.65 3.59
N SER A 78 -16.02 -15.90 3.06
CA SER A 78 -17.09 -15.28 3.83
C SER A 78 -16.60 -14.45 5.03
N PHE A 79 -15.41 -13.86 4.89
CA PHE A 79 -14.72 -13.05 5.90
C PHE A 79 -14.48 -13.75 7.26
N ASN A 80 -14.35 -15.08 7.27
CA ASN A 80 -14.25 -15.86 8.51
C ASN A 80 -12.80 -16.16 8.95
N SER A 81 -12.03 -16.84 8.09
CA SER A 81 -10.66 -17.26 8.39
C SER A 81 -9.83 -17.42 7.11
N THR A 82 -8.68 -18.11 7.18
CA THR A 82 -7.86 -18.40 5.99
C THR A 82 -8.64 -19.23 4.97
N VAL A 83 -8.61 -18.84 3.69
CA VAL A 83 -9.43 -19.49 2.65
C VAL A 83 -8.78 -20.76 2.12
N LEU A 84 -7.50 -20.70 1.75
CA LEU A 84 -6.73 -21.84 1.27
C LEU A 84 -5.45 -22.01 2.08
N GLU A 85 -5.35 -23.07 2.89
CA GLU A 85 -4.14 -23.41 3.65
C GLU A 85 -3.42 -24.61 3.02
N ILE A 86 -2.20 -24.39 2.55
CA ILE A 86 -1.38 -25.37 1.84
C ILE A 86 -0.25 -25.86 2.75
N ASN A 87 -0.32 -27.13 3.14
CA ASN A 87 0.60 -27.77 4.08
C ASN A 87 1.46 -28.86 3.45
N SER A 88 1.16 -29.29 2.22
CA SER A 88 1.96 -30.28 1.49
C SER A 88 2.85 -29.66 0.42
N ASN A 89 4.02 -30.25 0.20
CA ASN A 89 4.90 -29.88 -0.90
C ASN A 89 4.28 -30.20 -2.27
N ASN A 90 4.85 -29.61 -3.33
CA ASN A 90 4.55 -29.91 -4.73
C ASN A 90 3.08 -29.69 -5.14
N VAL A 91 2.45 -28.66 -4.57
CA VAL A 91 1.07 -28.25 -4.88
C VAL A 91 1.05 -27.23 -6.01
N VAL A 92 0.08 -27.35 -6.91
CA VAL A 92 -0.14 -26.42 -8.01
C VAL A 92 -1.58 -25.92 -7.96
N ILE A 93 -1.79 -24.61 -8.01
CA ILE A 93 -3.10 -23.97 -8.01
C ILE A 93 -3.20 -23.07 -9.24
N ARG A 94 -4.26 -23.22 -10.04
CA ARG A 94 -4.43 -22.51 -11.31
C ARG A 94 -5.84 -21.99 -11.52
N ASN A 95 -5.98 -20.85 -12.20
CA ASN A 95 -7.26 -20.36 -12.75
C ASN A 95 -8.38 -20.19 -11.71
N LEU A 96 -8.03 -19.82 -10.47
CA LEU A 96 -8.99 -19.60 -9.38
C LEU A 96 -9.14 -18.14 -9.04
N THR A 97 -10.35 -17.79 -8.63
CA THR A 97 -10.61 -16.55 -7.90
C THR A 97 -10.76 -16.88 -6.42
N ILE A 98 -10.06 -16.17 -5.54
CA ILE A 98 -10.04 -16.41 -4.10
C ILE A 98 -10.30 -15.07 -3.40
N THR A 99 -11.33 -14.99 -2.56
CA THR A 99 -11.78 -13.71 -1.99
C THR A 99 -12.31 -13.81 -0.56
N ASN A 100 -12.41 -12.65 0.09
CA ASN A 100 -13.07 -12.45 1.38
C ASN A 100 -12.52 -13.33 2.52
N ALA A 101 -11.21 -13.26 2.81
CA ALA A 101 -10.64 -13.94 3.98
C ALA A 101 -11.00 -13.22 5.30
N GLY A 102 -10.80 -13.90 6.43
CA GLY A 102 -10.90 -13.29 7.76
C GLY A 102 -9.96 -12.09 7.96
N GLY A 103 -10.30 -11.21 8.91
CA GLY A 103 -9.55 -9.98 9.20
C GLY A 103 -8.43 -10.13 10.23
N LYS A 104 -8.22 -11.31 10.83
CA LYS A 104 -7.20 -11.48 11.88
C LYS A 104 -5.80 -11.53 11.27
N LYS A 105 -4.79 -11.20 12.09
CA LYS A 105 -3.38 -11.08 11.68
C LYS A 105 -2.77 -12.26 10.90
N ASN A 106 -3.30 -13.46 11.09
CA ASN A 106 -2.79 -14.67 10.45
C ASN A 106 -3.75 -15.23 9.40
N ASP A 107 -4.87 -14.56 9.15
CA ASP A 107 -5.82 -14.92 8.11
C ASP A 107 -5.28 -14.46 6.76
N ALA A 108 -5.39 -15.31 5.75
CA ALA A 108 -5.01 -15.00 4.39
C ALA A 108 -5.94 -15.66 3.38
N LEU A 109 -5.98 -15.14 2.15
CA LEU A 109 -6.65 -15.85 1.07
C LEU A 109 -5.92 -17.15 0.73
N VAL A 110 -4.58 -17.11 0.69
CA VAL A 110 -3.75 -18.30 0.52
C VAL A 110 -2.60 -18.29 1.52
N LYS A 111 -2.48 -19.35 2.30
CA LYS A 111 -1.39 -19.54 3.25
C LYS A 111 -0.56 -20.75 2.85
N ILE A 112 0.71 -20.54 2.57
CA ILE A 112 1.62 -21.55 2.02
C ILE A 112 2.68 -21.91 3.06
N ASN A 113 2.47 -23.02 3.74
CA ASN A 113 3.35 -23.53 4.79
C ASN A 113 4.38 -24.56 4.28
N SER A 114 4.37 -24.85 2.97
CA SER A 114 5.12 -25.95 2.35
C SER A 114 5.96 -25.52 1.13
N ASP A 115 6.88 -26.38 0.72
CA ASP A 115 7.85 -26.10 -0.33
C ASP A 115 7.33 -26.46 -1.73
N ASN A 116 7.89 -25.81 -2.75
CA ASN A 116 7.65 -26.10 -4.17
C ASN A 116 6.16 -25.94 -4.58
N VAL A 117 5.51 -24.88 -4.11
CA VAL A 117 4.13 -24.54 -4.47
C VAL A 117 4.09 -23.57 -5.65
N ILE A 118 3.14 -23.78 -6.56
CA ILE A 118 2.90 -22.88 -7.70
C ILE A 118 1.48 -22.34 -7.63
N LEU A 119 1.34 -21.02 -7.72
CA LEU A 119 0.08 -20.30 -7.89
C LEU A 119 0.16 -19.58 -9.23
N ASP A 120 -0.72 -19.89 -10.18
CA ASP A 120 -0.64 -19.37 -11.55
C ASP A 120 -2.01 -18.91 -12.05
N ASN A 121 -2.06 -17.73 -12.69
CA ASN A 121 -3.28 -17.18 -13.29
C ASN A 121 -4.48 -17.15 -12.32
N CYS A 122 -4.26 -16.67 -11.09
CA CYS A 122 -5.30 -16.55 -10.07
C CYS A 122 -5.64 -15.08 -9.77
N THR A 123 -6.87 -14.83 -9.35
CA THR A 123 -7.37 -13.52 -8.90
C THR A 123 -7.59 -13.55 -7.41
N ILE A 124 -6.96 -12.63 -6.66
CA ILE A 124 -6.86 -12.69 -5.20
C ILE A 124 -7.19 -11.30 -4.64
N PHE A 125 -8.28 -11.17 -3.88
CA PHE A 125 -8.76 -9.84 -3.46
C PHE A 125 -9.61 -9.82 -2.20
N ASN A 126 -9.83 -8.62 -1.63
CA ASN A 126 -10.66 -8.36 -0.45
C ASN A 126 -10.22 -9.13 0.81
N ALA A 127 -9.04 -8.82 1.33
CA ALA A 127 -8.53 -9.44 2.57
C ALA A 127 -7.46 -8.59 3.24
N ARG A 128 -7.13 -8.95 4.49
CA ARG A 128 -5.95 -8.41 5.17
C ARG A 128 -4.66 -8.85 4.49
N ASP A 129 -4.42 -10.16 4.36
CA ASP A 129 -3.31 -10.72 3.62
C ASP A 129 -3.83 -11.53 2.42
N GLY A 130 -3.26 -11.29 1.24
CA GLY A 130 -3.56 -12.07 0.04
C GLY A 130 -2.89 -13.44 0.11
N VAL A 131 -1.56 -13.46 -0.03
CA VAL A 131 -0.77 -14.69 0.06
C VAL A 131 0.30 -14.57 1.12
N ILE A 132 0.33 -15.50 2.08
CA ILE A 132 1.44 -15.64 3.04
C ILE A 132 2.30 -16.83 2.63
N ILE A 133 3.58 -16.58 2.37
CA ILE A 133 4.57 -17.59 1.98
C ILE A 133 5.51 -17.85 3.16
N ASN A 134 5.40 -19.04 3.76
CA ASN A 134 6.31 -19.54 4.78
C ASN A 134 7.23 -20.66 4.22
N GLY A 135 6.79 -21.40 3.21
CA GLY A 135 7.59 -22.42 2.52
C GLY A 135 8.53 -21.87 1.45
N ARG A 136 9.49 -22.67 1.01
CA ARG A 136 10.56 -22.30 0.05
C ARG A 136 10.17 -22.62 -1.39
N ASN A 137 10.87 -21.99 -2.34
CA ASN A 137 10.70 -22.23 -3.78
C ASN A 137 9.26 -22.04 -4.28
N VAL A 138 8.50 -21.15 -3.66
CA VAL A 138 7.13 -20.83 -4.06
C VAL A 138 7.14 -19.93 -5.27
N LYS A 139 6.26 -20.19 -6.24
CA LYS A 139 6.16 -19.43 -7.49
C LYS A 139 4.75 -18.88 -7.66
N ILE A 140 4.60 -17.56 -7.60
CA ILE A 140 3.36 -16.85 -7.93
C ILE A 140 3.53 -16.25 -9.32
N LYS A 141 2.64 -16.58 -10.25
CA LYS A 141 2.75 -16.23 -11.66
C LYS A 141 1.45 -15.70 -12.23
N ASN A 142 1.52 -14.65 -13.03
CA ASN A 142 0.39 -14.15 -13.81
C ASN A 142 -0.89 -13.89 -13.00
N CYS A 143 -0.75 -13.55 -11.71
CA CYS A 143 -1.89 -13.37 -10.81
C CYS A 143 -2.31 -11.89 -10.74
N LEU A 144 -3.58 -11.66 -10.44
CA LEU A 144 -4.15 -10.34 -10.18
C LEU A 144 -4.44 -10.20 -8.68
N PHE A 145 -3.91 -9.15 -8.07
CA PHE A 145 -4.08 -8.82 -6.65
C PHE A 145 -4.72 -7.44 -6.50
N TYR A 146 -5.83 -7.33 -5.75
CA TYR A 146 -6.41 -6.03 -5.43
C TYR A 146 -7.17 -5.96 -4.11
N ARG A 147 -7.26 -4.76 -3.51
CA ARG A 147 -7.94 -4.51 -2.21
C ARG A 147 -7.41 -5.41 -1.10
N LEU A 148 -6.11 -5.32 -0.84
CA LEU A 148 -5.41 -6.13 0.15
C LEU A 148 -4.61 -5.26 1.12
N GLY A 149 -4.68 -5.54 2.42
CA GLY A 149 -3.74 -4.93 3.36
C GLY A 149 -2.28 -5.22 2.94
N ILE A 150 -1.97 -6.50 2.75
CA ILE A 150 -0.71 -6.99 2.16
C ILE A 150 -1.02 -7.98 1.03
N GLY A 151 -0.51 -7.72 -0.18
CA GLY A 151 -0.75 -8.56 -1.35
C GLY A 151 -0.07 -9.92 -1.24
N VAL A 152 1.27 -9.93 -1.21
CA VAL A 152 2.09 -11.13 -1.00
C VAL A 152 3.11 -10.86 0.10
N ARG A 153 3.04 -11.64 1.17
CA ARG A 153 4.01 -11.66 2.25
C ARG A 153 4.98 -12.83 2.07
N ILE A 154 6.27 -12.53 1.92
CA ILE A 154 7.34 -13.50 1.74
C ILE A 154 8.19 -13.55 3.01
N ASN A 155 8.01 -14.63 3.77
CA ASN A 155 8.78 -14.93 4.99
C ASN A 155 9.85 -16.01 4.75
N SER A 156 10.09 -16.36 3.49
CA SER A 156 11.00 -17.43 3.08
C SER A 156 11.94 -17.00 1.94
N SER A 157 12.98 -17.79 1.71
CA SER A 157 13.99 -17.54 0.69
C SER A 157 13.73 -18.32 -0.60
N GLY A 158 14.17 -17.76 -1.73
CA GLY A 158 14.11 -18.42 -3.03
C GLY A 158 12.74 -18.40 -3.73
N SER A 159 11.79 -17.61 -3.23
CA SER A 159 10.47 -17.45 -3.82
C SER A 159 10.51 -16.54 -5.06
N ILE A 160 9.59 -16.78 -5.98
CA ILE A 160 9.46 -16.07 -7.25
C ILE A 160 8.05 -15.49 -7.36
N VAL A 161 7.96 -14.18 -7.64
CA VAL A 161 6.72 -13.52 -8.04
C VAL A 161 6.92 -12.94 -9.43
N SER A 162 6.10 -13.32 -10.42
CA SER A 162 6.28 -12.83 -11.78
C SER A 162 5.01 -12.64 -12.59
N GLY A 163 5.08 -11.72 -13.57
CA GLY A 163 3.98 -11.47 -14.51
C GLY A 163 2.68 -10.98 -13.86
N SER A 164 2.72 -10.59 -12.59
CA SER A 164 1.52 -10.35 -11.77
C SER A 164 1.20 -8.86 -11.68
N PHE A 165 -0.07 -8.54 -11.46
CA PHE A 165 -0.58 -7.17 -11.34
C PHE A 165 -1.10 -6.91 -9.93
N PHE A 166 -0.73 -5.77 -9.34
CA PHE A 166 -1.13 -5.38 -7.99
C PHE A 166 -1.77 -3.99 -8.01
N ARG A 167 -2.98 -3.86 -7.46
CA ARG A 167 -3.69 -2.59 -7.37
C ARG A 167 -4.32 -2.39 -6.00
N ASN A 168 -4.39 -1.17 -5.48
CA ASN A 168 -5.15 -0.90 -4.25
C ASN A 168 -4.75 -1.79 -3.07
N CYS A 169 -3.45 -2.03 -2.90
CA CYS A 169 -2.92 -2.72 -1.73
C CYS A 169 -2.25 -1.74 -0.78
N GLY A 170 -2.40 -1.94 0.54
CA GLY A 170 -1.60 -1.23 1.54
C GLY A 170 -0.10 -1.45 1.32
N ILE A 171 0.31 -2.72 1.19
CA ILE A 171 1.63 -3.11 0.68
C ILE A 171 1.47 -4.25 -0.34
N SER A 172 1.90 -4.08 -1.59
CA SER A 172 1.66 -5.12 -2.60
C SER A 172 2.54 -6.35 -2.40
N ILE A 173 3.86 -6.17 -2.22
CA ILE A 173 4.77 -7.27 -1.89
C ILE A 173 5.64 -6.87 -0.70
N TYR A 174 5.59 -7.67 0.36
CA TYR A 174 6.40 -7.52 1.55
C TYR A 174 7.35 -8.71 1.71
N VAL A 175 8.66 -8.46 1.62
CA VAL A 175 9.72 -9.45 1.84
C VAL A 175 10.38 -9.16 3.18
N SER A 176 10.32 -10.11 4.10
CA SER A 176 10.80 -9.92 5.47
C SER A 176 11.84 -10.97 5.83
N ASN A 177 12.99 -10.52 6.34
CA ASN A 177 14.06 -11.38 6.85
C ASN A 177 14.44 -12.54 5.90
N SER A 178 14.43 -12.27 4.60
CA SER A 178 14.53 -13.30 3.56
C SER A 178 15.60 -12.99 2.52
N GLU A 179 16.02 -14.02 1.77
CA GLU A 179 17.08 -13.88 0.77
C GLU A 179 16.79 -14.57 -0.56
N ALA A 180 17.49 -14.12 -1.60
CA ALA A 180 17.47 -14.73 -2.93
C ALA A 180 16.08 -14.86 -3.58
N ASN A 181 15.13 -13.99 -3.20
CA ASN A 181 13.83 -13.91 -3.86
C ASN A 181 13.92 -13.11 -5.16
N ARG A 182 13.05 -13.43 -6.12
CA ARG A 182 13.00 -12.75 -7.43
C ARG A 182 11.59 -12.24 -7.71
N ILE A 183 11.49 -10.95 -7.95
CA ILE A 183 10.24 -10.28 -8.33
C ILE A 183 10.46 -9.67 -9.71
N TYR A 184 9.77 -10.16 -10.73
CA TYR A 184 10.03 -9.68 -12.10
C TYR A 184 8.82 -9.63 -13.03
N ASN A 185 8.84 -8.70 -13.98
CA ASN A 185 7.73 -8.46 -14.92
C ASN A 185 6.38 -8.17 -14.23
N CYS A 186 6.40 -7.53 -13.06
CA CYS A 186 5.18 -7.20 -12.32
C CYS A 186 4.80 -5.72 -12.50
N SER A 187 3.49 -5.45 -12.39
CA SER A 187 2.92 -4.12 -12.50
C SER A 187 2.19 -3.72 -11.23
N PHE A 188 2.30 -2.44 -10.85
CA PHE A 188 1.77 -1.92 -9.59
C PHE A 188 1.11 -0.57 -9.83
N LEU A 189 -0.10 -0.39 -9.29
CA LEU A 189 -0.91 0.82 -9.50
C LEU A 189 -1.72 1.16 -8.24
N PHE A 190 -1.77 2.44 -7.83
CA PHE A 190 -2.55 2.90 -6.66
C PHE A 190 -2.31 2.06 -5.39
N ASN A 191 -1.04 1.80 -5.07
CA ASN A 191 -0.69 1.06 -3.85
C ASN A 191 -0.16 2.03 -2.77
N GLY A 192 -0.25 1.63 -1.51
CA GLY A 192 0.49 2.30 -0.45
C GLY A 192 2.00 2.17 -0.69
N ILE A 193 2.53 0.96 -0.46
CA ILE A 193 3.89 0.57 -0.85
C ILE A 193 3.85 -0.56 -1.87
N SER A 194 4.45 -0.36 -3.05
CA SER A 194 4.45 -1.41 -4.07
C SER A 194 5.37 -2.59 -3.69
N VAL A 195 6.60 -2.32 -3.25
CA VAL A 195 7.53 -3.37 -2.80
C VAL A 195 8.29 -2.93 -1.56
N LEU A 196 8.18 -3.69 -0.48
CA LEU A 196 8.91 -3.50 0.77
C LEU A 196 9.88 -4.66 1.02
N LEU A 197 11.19 -4.37 1.08
CA LEU A 197 12.22 -5.32 1.53
C LEU A 197 12.70 -4.91 2.92
N GLU A 198 12.39 -5.70 3.93
CA GLU A 198 12.86 -5.48 5.29
C GLU A 198 13.89 -6.54 5.69
N LYS A 199 15.06 -6.10 6.18
CA LYS A 199 16.12 -6.95 6.72
C LYS A 199 16.50 -8.10 5.77
N SER A 200 16.50 -7.82 4.47
CA SER A 200 16.56 -8.84 3.42
C SER A 200 17.77 -8.62 2.50
N ARG A 201 18.28 -9.70 1.89
CA ARG A 201 19.51 -9.65 1.09
C ARG A 201 19.51 -10.49 -0.17
N PHE A 202 20.33 -10.11 -1.15
CA PHE A 202 20.49 -10.84 -2.42
C PHE A 202 19.20 -11.03 -3.22
N ASN A 203 18.17 -10.21 -2.97
CA ASN A 203 16.92 -10.25 -3.73
C ASN A 203 17.09 -9.46 -5.04
N ILE A 204 16.34 -9.86 -6.06
CA ILE A 204 16.35 -9.24 -7.38
C ILE A 204 14.95 -8.73 -7.71
N LEU A 205 14.86 -7.42 -7.93
CA LEU A 205 13.68 -6.73 -8.46
C LEU A 205 14.00 -6.32 -9.90
N GLU A 206 13.26 -6.84 -10.88
CA GLU A 206 13.61 -6.66 -12.29
C GLU A 206 12.39 -6.40 -13.19
N ASN A 207 12.50 -5.44 -14.10
CA ASN A 207 11.44 -5.15 -15.08
C ASN A 207 10.07 -4.88 -14.44
N LEU A 208 10.06 -4.04 -13.40
CA LEU A 208 8.84 -3.63 -12.71
C LEU A 208 8.31 -2.32 -13.32
N THR A 209 6.99 -2.17 -13.34
CA THR A 209 6.33 -0.90 -13.70
C THR A 209 5.47 -0.46 -12.52
N ILE A 210 5.86 0.60 -11.83
CA ILE A 210 5.20 1.08 -10.61
C ILE A 210 4.67 2.50 -10.82
N HIS A 211 3.36 2.63 -10.72
CA HIS A 211 2.61 3.86 -10.96
C HIS A 211 1.84 4.29 -9.72
N CYS A 212 1.84 5.60 -9.45
CA CYS A 212 0.85 6.22 -8.56
C CYS A 212 0.79 5.58 -7.17
N SER A 213 1.93 5.19 -6.60
CA SER A 213 1.96 4.80 -5.20
C SER A 213 1.73 6.04 -4.31
N ASN A 214 1.06 5.84 -3.18
CA ASN A 214 0.63 6.89 -2.25
C ASN A 214 1.76 7.92 -2.00
N GLU A 215 1.40 9.20 -1.96
CA GLU A 215 2.38 10.30 -2.00
C GLU A 215 3.27 10.37 -0.75
N ASN A 216 2.76 9.91 0.38
CA ASN A 216 3.49 9.83 1.64
C ASN A 216 4.26 8.50 1.69
N GLN A 217 3.65 7.40 1.25
CA GLN A 217 4.32 6.14 0.98
C GLN A 217 5.06 6.19 -0.38
N GLY A 218 5.10 5.09 -1.15
CA GLY A 218 5.89 5.10 -2.36
C GLY A 218 6.07 3.76 -3.07
N GLY A 219 6.94 3.75 -4.08
CA GLY A 219 7.17 2.59 -4.92
C GLY A 219 7.91 1.48 -4.19
N ILE A 220 9.24 1.59 -4.14
CA ILE A 220 10.11 0.56 -3.56
C ILE A 220 10.79 1.10 -2.30
N LEU A 221 10.69 0.36 -1.21
CA LEU A 221 11.38 0.64 0.06
C LEU A 221 12.29 -0.52 0.46
N LEU A 222 13.56 -0.23 0.66
CA LEU A 222 14.53 -1.11 1.32
C LEU A 222 14.78 -0.58 2.74
N ASP A 223 14.38 -1.33 3.76
CA ASP A 223 14.66 -1.06 5.17
C ASP A 223 15.64 -2.11 5.72
N ARG A 224 16.84 -1.67 6.14
CA ARG A 224 17.90 -2.55 6.68
C ARG A 224 18.28 -3.70 5.73
N SER A 225 18.19 -3.46 4.42
CA SER A 225 18.36 -4.49 3.39
C SER A 225 19.67 -4.28 2.60
N ILE A 226 20.39 -5.37 2.34
CA ILE A 226 21.76 -5.31 1.81
C ILE A 226 21.97 -6.16 0.57
N ASP A 227 22.87 -5.76 -0.31
CA ASP A 227 23.32 -6.59 -1.44
C ASP A 227 22.16 -7.02 -2.39
N ASN A 228 21.10 -6.22 -2.50
CA ASN A 228 19.97 -6.45 -3.41
C ASN A 228 20.18 -5.73 -4.75
N LYS A 229 19.43 -6.14 -5.78
CA LYS A 229 19.48 -5.57 -7.13
C LYS A 229 18.12 -5.06 -7.57
N ILE A 230 18.08 -3.85 -8.12
CA ILE A 230 16.91 -3.23 -8.75
C ILE A 230 17.29 -2.88 -10.17
N LEU A 231 16.67 -3.55 -11.13
CA LEU A 231 17.09 -3.58 -12.53
C LEU A 231 15.92 -3.23 -13.45
N ASN A 232 16.19 -2.48 -14.53
CA ASN A 232 15.28 -2.34 -15.67
C ASN A 232 13.86 -1.85 -15.29
N THR A 233 13.72 -0.99 -14.29
CA THR A 233 12.43 -0.69 -13.64
C THR A 233 11.95 0.73 -13.93
N SER A 234 10.64 0.91 -14.12
CA SER A 234 9.98 2.21 -14.31
C SER A 234 9.21 2.61 -13.05
N LEU A 235 9.51 3.78 -12.50
CA LEU A 235 8.91 4.35 -11.30
C LEU A 235 8.30 5.70 -11.65
N ILE A 236 6.98 5.72 -11.83
CA ILE A 236 6.25 6.86 -12.37
C ILE A 236 5.23 7.36 -11.36
N SER A 237 5.21 8.67 -11.14
CA SER A 237 4.14 9.31 -10.37
C SER A 237 3.98 8.83 -8.91
N ASN A 238 5.06 8.43 -8.25
CA ASN A 238 5.02 7.99 -6.85
C ASN A 238 5.33 9.14 -5.87
N GLY A 239 4.95 8.95 -4.60
CA GLY A 239 5.44 9.73 -3.46
C GLY A 239 6.97 9.74 -3.39
N PHE A 240 7.56 8.73 -2.75
CA PHE A 240 8.93 8.33 -3.08
C PHE A 240 8.91 7.22 -4.13
N ALA A 241 9.78 7.26 -5.13
CA ALA A 241 9.90 6.18 -6.10
C ALA A 241 10.75 5.02 -5.56
N LEU A 242 11.97 5.33 -5.10
CA LEU A 242 12.88 4.36 -4.49
C LEU A 242 13.52 4.95 -3.23
N ARG A 243 13.35 4.28 -2.10
CA ARG A 243 13.93 4.70 -0.82
C ARG A 243 14.76 3.59 -0.20
N LEU A 244 15.98 3.93 0.20
CA LEU A 244 16.90 3.06 0.93
C LEU A 244 17.11 3.66 2.32
N TYR A 245 16.59 2.98 3.34
CA TYR A 245 16.82 3.30 4.75
C TYR A 245 17.74 2.26 5.39
N ARG A 246 18.91 2.69 5.89
CA ARG A 246 19.92 1.80 6.50
C ARG A 246 20.26 0.59 5.62
N SER A 247 20.26 0.81 4.31
CA SER A 247 20.36 -0.23 3.30
C SER A 247 21.65 -0.04 2.49
N HIS A 248 22.47 -1.07 2.44
CA HIS A 248 23.88 -0.95 2.04
C HIS A 248 24.23 -1.86 0.87
N ARG A 249 25.20 -1.45 0.05
CA ARG A 249 25.74 -2.27 -1.05
C ARG A 249 24.71 -2.77 -2.06
N ASN A 250 23.61 -2.04 -2.23
CA ASN A 250 22.61 -2.38 -3.23
C ASN A 250 23.00 -1.82 -4.60
N LEU A 251 22.59 -2.51 -5.66
CA LEU A 251 22.75 -2.09 -7.05
C LEU A 251 21.41 -1.60 -7.60
N ILE A 252 21.42 -0.40 -8.17
CA ILE A 252 20.30 0.22 -8.86
C ILE A 252 20.78 0.53 -10.27
N GLU A 253 20.32 -0.23 -11.25
CA GLU A 253 20.79 -0.09 -12.63
C GLU A 253 19.60 0.01 -13.60
N ASN A 254 19.71 0.93 -14.55
CA ASN A 254 18.73 1.09 -15.62
C ASN A 254 17.31 1.34 -15.10
N VAL A 255 17.17 2.27 -14.14
CA VAL A 255 15.89 2.66 -13.56
C VAL A 255 15.43 4.01 -14.11
N TYR A 256 14.15 4.09 -14.47
CA TYR A 256 13.53 5.32 -14.95
C TYR A 256 12.63 5.94 -13.86
N PHE A 257 13.01 7.13 -13.41
CA PHE A 257 12.30 7.92 -12.42
C PHE A 257 11.59 9.09 -13.10
N LYS A 258 10.26 9.06 -13.15
CA LYS A 258 9.46 10.07 -13.83
C LYS A 258 8.34 10.64 -12.95
N LEU A 259 8.23 11.96 -12.86
CA LEU A 259 7.10 12.66 -12.21
C LEU A 259 6.85 12.27 -10.73
N ASN A 260 7.89 11.81 -10.02
CA ASN A 260 7.79 11.48 -8.60
C ASN A 260 7.98 12.74 -7.73
N LYS A 261 7.39 12.76 -6.52
CA LYS A 261 7.68 13.80 -5.51
C LYS A 261 9.13 13.67 -5.04
N GLN A 262 9.60 12.47 -4.77
CA GLN A 262 11.01 12.15 -4.51
C GLN A 262 11.40 10.93 -5.35
N ALA A 263 12.45 11.04 -6.17
CA ALA A 263 12.83 9.92 -7.04
C ALA A 263 13.68 8.87 -6.30
N LEU A 264 14.83 9.26 -5.76
CA LEU A 264 15.73 8.37 -5.05
C LEU A 264 16.15 8.96 -3.70
N ASP A 265 15.88 8.22 -2.62
CA ASP A 265 16.28 8.61 -1.26
C ASP A 265 17.34 7.65 -0.70
N LEU A 266 18.49 8.19 -0.31
CA LEU A 266 19.57 7.47 0.36
C LEU A 266 19.68 7.97 1.82
N ILE A 267 19.05 7.25 2.75
CA ILE A 267 18.95 7.64 4.15
C ILE A 267 19.72 6.64 5.02
N LEU A 268 20.81 7.07 5.66
CA LEU A 268 21.69 6.20 6.44
C LEU A 268 22.21 4.99 5.64
N SER A 269 22.29 5.13 4.33
CA SER A 269 22.51 4.05 3.36
C SER A 269 23.84 4.27 2.65
N ASN A 270 24.71 3.25 2.66
CA ASN A 270 26.12 3.39 2.30
C ASN A 270 26.54 2.40 1.23
N PHE A 271 27.55 2.76 0.44
CA PHE A 271 28.16 1.89 -0.58
C PHE A 271 27.18 1.39 -1.65
N ASN A 272 26.07 2.10 -1.88
CA ASN A 272 25.13 1.75 -2.94
C ASN A 272 25.65 2.27 -4.28
N LYS A 273 25.40 1.48 -5.33
CA LYS A 273 25.81 1.77 -6.70
C LYS A 273 24.59 2.07 -7.54
N ILE A 274 24.52 3.27 -8.10
CA ILE A 274 23.43 3.72 -8.97
C ILE A 274 24.01 4.04 -10.35
N GLU A 275 23.51 3.37 -11.39
CA GLU A 275 24.08 3.47 -12.73
C GLU A 275 23.00 3.52 -13.80
N LYS A 276 23.28 4.25 -14.88
CA LYS A 276 22.47 4.23 -16.11
C LYS A 276 20.99 4.56 -15.86
N CYS A 277 20.70 5.45 -14.93
CA CYS A 277 19.35 5.83 -14.56
C CYS A 277 18.89 7.09 -15.30
N ASN A 278 17.58 7.25 -15.45
CA ASN A 278 17.01 8.46 -16.05
C ASN A 278 16.06 9.14 -15.07
N PHE A 279 16.36 10.38 -14.70
CA PHE A 279 15.56 11.21 -13.81
C PHE A 279 14.87 12.29 -14.65
N THR A 280 13.55 12.24 -14.76
CA THR A 280 12.77 13.16 -15.61
C THR A 280 11.61 13.78 -14.85
N LYS A 281 11.59 15.13 -14.77
CA LYS A 281 10.47 15.91 -14.20
C LYS A 281 10.05 15.50 -12.77
N ASN A 282 10.95 14.96 -11.97
CA ASN A 282 10.68 14.72 -10.55
C ASN A 282 10.73 16.06 -9.80
N ASN A 283 10.09 16.13 -8.64
CA ASN A 283 10.25 17.31 -7.80
C ASN A 283 11.67 17.37 -7.23
N LEU A 284 12.10 16.32 -6.52
CA LEU A 284 13.48 16.09 -6.10
C LEU A 284 14.02 14.80 -6.73
N ALA A 285 15.17 14.87 -7.41
CA ALA A 285 15.73 13.67 -8.05
C ALA A 285 16.51 12.78 -7.08
N VAL A 286 17.41 13.33 -6.25
CA VAL A 286 18.14 12.53 -5.26
C VAL A 286 18.18 13.25 -3.91
N LEU A 287 17.75 12.57 -2.85
CA LEU A 287 17.97 12.95 -1.45
C LEU A 287 19.08 12.09 -0.84
N ILE A 288 19.98 12.71 -0.09
CA ILE A 288 21.03 12.02 0.67
C ILE A 288 20.99 12.54 2.10
N ASP A 289 20.80 11.67 3.08
CA ASP A 289 20.79 12.02 4.50
C ASP A 289 21.66 11.03 5.29
N LYS A 290 22.78 11.52 5.85
CA LYS A 290 23.76 10.71 6.61
C LYS A 290 24.20 9.43 5.87
N ALA A 291 24.39 9.53 4.57
CA ALA A 291 24.68 8.41 3.67
C ALA A 291 26.04 8.63 2.99
N PHE A 292 26.90 7.60 2.97
CA PHE A 292 28.31 7.73 2.64
C PHE A 292 28.75 6.74 1.56
N PHE A 293 29.74 7.17 0.76
CA PHE A 293 30.41 6.35 -0.25
C PHE A 293 29.46 5.71 -1.28
N ASN A 294 28.36 6.39 -1.60
CA ASN A 294 27.49 5.98 -2.69
C ASN A 294 28.04 6.53 -4.03
N SER A 295 27.74 5.85 -5.13
CA SER A 295 28.06 6.32 -6.48
C SER A 295 26.82 6.41 -7.35
N LEU A 296 26.74 7.45 -8.19
CA LEU A 296 25.68 7.70 -9.15
C LEU A 296 26.31 8.11 -10.47
N HIS A 297 26.38 7.20 -11.43
CA HIS A 297 27.12 7.43 -12.68
C HIS A 297 26.27 7.16 -13.93
N TYR A 298 26.68 7.74 -15.05
CA TYR A 298 26.11 7.50 -16.38
C TYR A 298 24.58 7.70 -16.44
N SER A 299 24.07 8.66 -15.67
CA SER A 299 22.64 8.92 -15.54
C SER A 299 22.24 10.26 -16.15
N ASN A 300 20.97 10.37 -16.56
CA ASN A 300 20.41 11.57 -17.16
C ASN A 300 19.54 12.33 -16.15
N PHE A 301 19.75 13.64 -16.02
CA PHE A 301 18.89 14.54 -15.25
C PHE A 301 18.22 15.57 -16.16
N ILE A 302 16.89 15.52 -16.24
CA ILE A 302 16.09 16.29 -17.19
C ILE A 302 14.89 16.94 -16.49
N GLY A 303 14.91 18.25 -16.32
CA GLY A 303 13.72 19.05 -15.99
C GLY A 303 13.20 18.87 -14.57
N GLN A 304 14.06 18.67 -13.56
CA GLN A 304 13.60 18.56 -12.17
C GLN A 304 12.98 19.88 -11.70
N LYS A 305 11.92 19.82 -10.87
CA LYS A 305 11.19 21.04 -10.47
C LYS A 305 11.92 21.84 -9.39
N SER A 306 12.50 21.18 -8.37
CA SER A 306 13.19 21.87 -7.26
C SER A 306 14.71 21.77 -7.37
N ASN A 307 15.28 20.59 -7.07
CA ASN A 307 16.71 20.32 -6.97
C ASN A 307 17.05 18.99 -7.66
N ASN A 308 18.25 18.93 -8.24
CA ASN A 308 18.80 17.69 -8.79
C ASN A 308 19.25 16.75 -7.66
N ILE A 309 20.14 17.22 -6.79
CA ILE A 309 20.63 16.46 -5.63
C ILE A 309 20.53 17.36 -4.41
N LEU A 310 19.94 16.85 -3.33
CA LEU A 310 19.87 17.50 -2.02
C LEU A 310 20.59 16.64 -0.98
N GLY A 311 21.68 17.14 -0.41
CA GLY A 311 22.38 16.50 0.70
C GLY A 311 21.94 17.06 2.06
N ARG A 312 21.85 16.23 3.10
CA ARG A 312 21.54 16.59 4.49
C ARG A 312 22.50 15.90 5.45
N LYS A 313 22.82 16.61 6.55
CA LYS A 313 23.48 16.05 7.74
C LYS A 313 24.71 15.18 7.39
N SER A 314 25.58 15.71 6.53
CA SER A 314 26.86 15.11 6.13
C SER A 314 26.77 13.84 5.27
N GLY A 315 26.32 13.95 4.00
CA GLY A 315 26.38 12.86 3.02
C GLY A 315 27.58 12.92 2.08
N ILE A 316 28.05 11.78 1.56
CA ILE A 316 29.09 11.67 0.52
C ILE A 316 28.54 10.90 -0.69
N LEU A 317 28.53 11.54 -1.86
CA LEU A 317 28.11 10.96 -3.14
C LEU A 317 29.07 11.32 -4.26
N ASP A 318 29.52 10.29 -4.99
CA ASP A 318 30.18 10.44 -6.28
C ASP A 318 29.15 10.47 -7.41
N ALA A 319 28.81 11.66 -7.88
CA ALA A 319 27.86 11.94 -8.94
C ALA A 319 28.53 12.41 -10.26
N ARG A 320 29.77 11.97 -10.51
CA ARG A 320 30.50 12.27 -11.76
C ARG A 320 29.93 11.49 -12.94
N PHE A 321 30.31 11.88 -14.15
CA PHE A 321 29.94 11.18 -15.39
C PHE A 321 28.43 11.07 -15.62
N ASN A 322 27.67 12.06 -15.14
CA ASN A 322 26.24 12.21 -15.42
C ASN A 322 25.98 13.31 -16.44
N PHE A 323 24.85 13.23 -17.14
CA PHE A 323 24.35 14.30 -17.99
C PHE A 323 23.35 15.17 -17.23
N TRP A 324 23.55 16.48 -17.26
CA TRP A 324 22.70 17.48 -16.61
C TRP A 324 22.14 18.43 -17.66
N LYS A 325 20.85 18.30 -18.01
CA LYS A 325 20.22 19.23 -18.95
C LYS A 325 20.24 20.65 -18.39
N GLU A 326 19.86 20.80 -17.12
CA GLU A 326 20.05 22.03 -16.37
C GLU A 326 21.44 22.03 -15.73
N LYS A 327 22.35 22.89 -16.21
CA LYS A 327 23.77 22.96 -15.78
C LYS A 327 24.01 23.25 -14.29
N LYS A 328 22.96 23.41 -13.46
CA LYS A 328 23.07 23.73 -12.03
C LYS A 328 22.75 22.52 -11.17
N VAL A 329 23.77 21.92 -10.55
CA VAL A 329 23.56 21.03 -9.39
C VAL A 329 23.25 21.93 -8.18
N LYS A 330 21.97 22.10 -7.87
CA LYS A 330 21.54 22.83 -6.67
C LYS A 330 21.66 21.92 -5.46
N SER A 331 22.84 21.79 -4.88
CA SER A 331 22.99 21.23 -3.53
C SER A 331 22.80 22.34 -2.50
N LEU A 332 21.87 22.16 -1.57
CA LEU A 332 21.72 23.03 -0.40
C LEU A 332 21.95 22.16 0.83
N VAL A 333 23.13 22.32 1.47
CA VAL A 333 23.42 22.22 2.91
C VAL A 333 24.95 22.26 3.08
N ILE A 334 25.41 23.14 3.96
CA ILE A 334 26.77 23.17 4.51
C ILE A 334 26.98 21.82 5.22
N LEU A 335 27.98 21.02 4.81
CA LEU A 335 28.49 19.75 5.39
C LEU A 335 28.39 18.47 4.52
N SER A 336 27.69 18.46 3.37
CA SER A 336 27.70 17.27 2.47
C SER A 336 28.72 17.43 1.33
N TYR A 337 29.39 16.34 0.95
CA TYR A 337 30.39 16.30 -0.12
C TYR A 337 29.86 15.56 -1.35
N ILE A 338 29.50 16.33 -2.40
CA ILE A 338 28.97 15.78 -3.66
C ILE A 338 29.93 16.14 -4.78
N THR A 339 30.59 15.13 -5.37
CA THR A 339 31.43 15.33 -6.56
C THR A 339 30.61 15.13 -7.82
N PHE A 340 30.55 16.14 -8.70
CA PHE A 340 29.71 16.08 -9.91
C PHE A 340 30.47 16.39 -11.21
N PHE A 341 31.75 16.76 -11.11
CA PHE A 341 32.63 17.01 -12.24
C PHE A 341 33.66 15.87 -12.40
N PRO A 342 33.91 15.37 -13.62
CA PRO A 342 33.38 15.85 -14.90
C PRO A 342 31.94 15.38 -15.16
N TRP A 343 31.17 16.19 -15.91
CA TRP A 343 29.85 15.80 -16.43
C TRP A 343 29.90 15.45 -17.92
N LEU A 344 28.89 14.73 -18.40
CA LEU A 344 28.73 14.36 -19.80
C LEU A 344 28.15 15.52 -20.63
N LYS A 345 28.62 15.69 -21.87
CA LYS A 345 28.12 16.72 -22.80
C LYS A 345 26.80 16.34 -23.48
N HIS A 346 26.54 15.05 -23.61
CA HIS A 346 25.37 14.49 -24.28
C HIS A 346 24.66 13.52 -23.32
N PRO A 347 23.33 13.37 -23.48
CA PRO A 347 22.58 12.39 -22.70
C PRO A 347 23.11 10.98 -22.96
N VAL A 348 23.07 10.14 -21.92
CA VAL A 348 23.33 8.71 -22.03
C VAL A 348 22.18 8.05 -22.78
N HIS A 349 22.50 7.24 -23.78
CA HIS A 349 21.51 6.43 -24.48
C HIS A 349 21.07 5.27 -23.57
N LEU A 350 19.86 5.41 -23.02
CA LEU A 350 19.23 4.42 -22.14
C LEU A 350 17.97 3.87 -22.82
N PRO A 351 17.60 2.60 -22.57
CA PRO A 351 16.36 2.04 -23.09
C PRO A 351 15.15 2.85 -22.61
N ARG A 352 14.16 3.01 -23.49
CA ARG A 352 12.88 3.62 -23.12
C ARG A 352 12.00 2.57 -22.48
N PHE A 353 11.46 2.87 -21.31
CA PHE A 353 10.50 2.03 -20.62
C PHE A 353 9.07 2.44 -21.00
N LYS A 354 8.11 1.52 -20.83
CA LYS A 354 6.70 1.81 -21.01
C LYS A 354 6.27 2.87 -19.99
N ASP A 355 5.70 3.96 -20.50
CA ASP A 355 5.18 5.08 -19.72
C ASP A 355 3.71 4.91 -19.35
N ASN A 356 3.00 3.99 -20.00
CA ASN A 356 1.58 3.75 -19.79
C ASN A 356 1.41 2.34 -19.24
N LEU A 357 0.67 2.27 -18.14
CA LEU A 357 0.22 1.01 -17.56
C LEU A 357 -1.26 0.84 -17.88
N THR A 358 -1.61 -0.23 -18.59
CA THR A 358 -3.01 -0.61 -18.77
C THR A 358 -3.47 -1.29 -17.50
N SER A 359 -4.44 -0.70 -16.81
CA SER A 359 -5.04 -1.35 -15.64
C SER A 359 -5.97 -2.47 -16.10
N PRO A 360 -5.95 -3.64 -15.44
CA PRO A 360 -7.05 -4.59 -15.53
C PRO A 360 -8.32 -3.94 -14.96
N GLU A 361 -9.47 -4.30 -15.52
CA GLU A 361 -10.77 -3.97 -14.97
C GLU A 361 -10.95 -4.70 -13.63
N ILE A 362 -11.35 -3.96 -12.59
CA ILE A 362 -11.69 -4.52 -11.29
C ILE A 362 -13.16 -4.18 -11.00
N PRO A 363 -13.96 -5.09 -10.44
CA PRO A 363 -15.34 -4.79 -10.05
C PRO A 363 -15.38 -3.72 -8.96
N ASN A 364 -16.38 -2.84 -8.99
CA ASN A 364 -16.63 -1.89 -7.88
C ASN A 364 -16.80 -2.65 -6.56
N LEU A 365 -16.36 -2.05 -5.46
CA LEU A 365 -16.64 -2.58 -4.14
C LEU A 365 -18.10 -2.31 -3.83
N ILE A 366 -18.92 -3.36 -3.75
CA ILE A 366 -20.32 -3.23 -3.38
C ILE A 366 -20.43 -3.58 -1.91
N ILE A 367 -20.86 -2.62 -1.09
CA ILE A 367 -21.19 -2.84 0.31
C ILE A 367 -22.71 -2.75 0.42
N ASN A 368 -23.37 -3.91 0.55
CA ASN A 368 -24.81 -3.96 0.75
C ASN A 368 -25.11 -3.92 2.24
N PHE A 369 -25.91 -2.93 2.64
CA PHE A 369 -26.45 -2.86 3.99
C PHE A 369 -27.89 -3.36 3.96
N THR A 370 -28.28 -4.08 5.02
CA THR A 370 -29.65 -4.56 5.18
C THR A 370 -30.17 -4.05 6.51
N PHE A 371 -31.29 -3.34 6.46
CA PHE A 371 -31.99 -2.84 7.63
C PHE A 371 -33.23 -3.70 7.86
N SER A 372 -33.66 -3.84 9.13
CA SER A 372 -34.82 -4.66 9.46
C SER A 372 -36.16 -3.96 9.20
N ASN A 373 -36.17 -2.63 9.05
CA ASN A 373 -37.32 -1.77 8.84
C ASN A 373 -37.07 -0.87 7.61
N ASP A 374 -37.02 -1.48 6.44
CA ASP A 374 -36.82 -0.86 5.14
C ASP A 374 -37.94 -1.40 4.23
N THR A 375 -39.05 -0.66 4.15
CA THR A 375 -40.32 -1.13 3.57
C THR A 375 -40.23 -1.33 2.06
N ASP A 376 -39.45 -0.51 1.35
CA ASP A 376 -39.28 -0.59 -0.09
C ASP A 376 -37.96 -1.25 -0.54
N GLY A 377 -37.05 -1.50 0.40
CA GLY A 377 -35.83 -2.26 0.21
C GLY A 377 -34.76 -1.49 -0.57
N ASP A 378 -34.68 -0.17 -0.41
CA ASP A 378 -33.70 0.68 -1.09
C ASP A 378 -32.42 0.96 -0.29
N GLY A 379 -32.34 0.46 0.95
CA GLY A 379 -31.15 0.52 1.79
C GLY A 379 -31.19 1.60 2.87
N CYS A 380 -32.27 2.37 3.03
CA CYS A 380 -32.49 3.21 4.20
C CYS A 380 -33.61 2.65 5.08
N LYS A 381 -33.69 3.10 6.34
CA LYS A 381 -34.77 2.71 7.24
C LYS A 381 -35.94 3.71 7.16
N ASP A 382 -37.17 3.21 7.28
CA ASP A 382 -38.39 4.03 7.16
C ASP A 382 -38.37 5.28 8.07
N ASP A 383 -37.88 5.17 9.30
CA ASP A 383 -37.84 6.28 10.26
C ASP A 383 -36.78 7.34 9.91
N TRP A 384 -35.71 6.94 9.22
CA TRP A 384 -34.72 7.87 8.68
C TRP A 384 -35.29 8.62 7.48
N GLU A 385 -35.94 7.91 6.57
CA GLU A 385 -36.57 8.49 5.39
C GLU A 385 -37.61 9.56 5.77
N VAL A 386 -38.54 9.22 6.68
CA VAL A 386 -39.55 10.17 7.18
C VAL A 386 -38.90 11.41 7.80
N ARG A 387 -37.79 11.24 8.53
CA ARG A 387 -37.08 12.37 9.17
C ARG A 387 -36.50 13.34 8.15
N TRP A 388 -35.96 12.82 7.06
CA TRP A 388 -35.27 13.61 6.04
C TRP A 388 -36.15 13.96 4.83
N GLY A 389 -37.42 13.57 4.86
CA GLY A 389 -38.42 13.95 3.87
C GLY A 389 -38.51 13.03 2.66
N TYR A 390 -38.00 11.81 2.77
CA TYR A 390 -38.18 10.71 1.81
C TYR A 390 -39.48 9.93 2.10
N ASP A 391 -39.94 9.13 1.15
CA ASP A 391 -41.18 8.36 1.23
C ASP A 391 -40.86 6.87 1.41
N PRO A 392 -41.10 6.27 2.61
CA PRO A 392 -40.72 4.87 2.90
C PRO A 392 -41.38 3.79 2.03
N GLN A 393 -42.31 4.17 1.17
CA GLN A 393 -42.98 3.25 0.26
C GLN A 393 -42.45 3.34 -1.17
N ARG A 394 -41.49 4.24 -1.44
CA ARG A 394 -41.05 4.58 -2.77
C ARG A 394 -39.53 4.64 -2.85
N ARG A 395 -38.97 3.55 -3.38
CA ARG A 395 -37.55 3.39 -3.66
C ARG A 395 -36.92 4.65 -4.25
N ASP A 396 -35.93 5.17 -3.54
CA ASP A 396 -35.00 6.18 -4.01
C ASP A 396 -33.63 5.53 -4.27
N ASP A 397 -32.71 6.27 -4.91
CA ASP A 397 -31.38 5.75 -5.26
C ASP A 397 -30.37 5.97 -4.11
N HIS A 398 -30.72 5.52 -2.90
CA HIS A 398 -30.01 5.90 -1.69
C HIS A 398 -28.53 5.48 -1.65
N TYR A 399 -28.13 4.49 -2.44
CA TYR A 399 -26.73 4.05 -2.55
C TYR A 399 -25.84 5.05 -3.31
N ASP A 400 -26.41 5.84 -4.22
CA ASP A 400 -25.69 6.81 -5.05
C ASP A 400 -26.07 8.28 -4.74
N LEU A 401 -27.10 8.51 -3.92
CA LEU A 401 -27.52 9.84 -3.49
C LEU A 401 -26.63 10.38 -2.36
N ASP A 402 -25.91 11.46 -2.66
CA ASP A 402 -25.15 12.29 -1.71
C ASP A 402 -25.57 13.77 -1.91
N PRO A 403 -26.60 14.25 -1.19
CA PRO A 403 -27.19 15.56 -1.44
C PRO A 403 -26.28 16.76 -1.09
N ASP A 404 -25.33 16.60 -0.16
CA ASP A 404 -24.47 17.69 0.29
C ASP A 404 -23.03 17.65 -0.26
N GLY A 405 -22.64 16.52 -0.86
CA GLY A 405 -21.36 16.32 -1.53
C GLY A 405 -20.19 16.16 -0.57
N ASP A 406 -20.39 15.56 0.60
CA ASP A 406 -19.31 15.18 1.52
C ASP A 406 -18.71 13.80 1.25
N GLY A 407 -19.29 13.07 0.30
CA GLY A 407 -18.89 11.74 -0.10
C GLY A 407 -19.58 10.63 0.67
N LEU A 408 -20.60 10.90 1.49
CA LEU A 408 -21.45 9.90 2.14
C LEU A 408 -22.78 9.77 1.39
N SER A 409 -23.08 8.56 0.94
CA SER A 409 -24.40 8.24 0.38
C SER A 409 -25.47 8.27 1.48
N ASN A 410 -26.74 8.43 1.11
CA ASN A 410 -27.86 8.36 2.04
C ASN A 410 -27.87 7.05 2.86
N VAL A 411 -27.46 5.93 2.29
CA VAL A 411 -27.30 4.66 3.04
C VAL A 411 -26.25 4.80 4.13
N GLU A 412 -25.12 5.44 3.84
CA GLU A 412 -24.06 5.66 4.83
C GLU A 412 -24.45 6.70 5.88
N GLU A 413 -25.16 7.75 5.49
CA GLU A 413 -25.80 8.74 6.37
C GLU A 413 -26.81 8.07 7.33
N CYS A 414 -27.61 7.14 6.82
CA CYS A 414 -28.54 6.33 7.61
C CYS A 414 -27.81 5.51 8.69
N ILE A 415 -26.67 4.90 8.35
CA ILE A 415 -25.81 4.18 9.31
C ILE A 415 -25.18 5.15 10.32
N ALA A 416 -24.72 6.30 9.83
CA ALA A 416 -24.00 7.29 10.60
C ALA A 416 -24.89 8.22 11.42
N GLU A 417 -26.21 8.12 11.28
CA GLU A 417 -27.20 8.88 12.06
C GLU A 417 -26.93 8.77 13.58
N LYS A 418 -26.53 7.58 14.06
CA LYS A 418 -26.20 7.36 15.48
C LYS A 418 -24.98 8.15 15.98
N TRP A 419 -24.18 8.67 15.05
CA TRP A 419 -23.03 9.54 15.29
C TRP A 419 -23.32 11.01 14.97
N GLY A 420 -24.53 11.33 14.55
CA GLY A 420 -24.98 12.70 14.29
C GLY A 420 -24.83 13.16 12.84
N ALA A 421 -24.79 12.23 11.88
CA ALA A 421 -24.75 12.54 10.46
C ALA A 421 -26.03 13.25 9.97
N ASN A 422 -25.88 14.10 8.95
CA ASN A 422 -26.93 14.88 8.34
C ASN A 422 -26.77 14.88 6.80
N PRO A 423 -27.70 14.28 6.03
CA PRO A 423 -27.58 14.13 4.58
C PRO A 423 -27.64 15.45 3.79
N PHE A 424 -27.87 16.58 4.45
CA PHE A 424 -27.92 17.91 3.86
C PHE A 424 -26.89 18.88 4.44
N ARG A 425 -25.94 18.38 5.26
CA ARG A 425 -24.86 19.18 5.83
C ARG A 425 -23.58 18.36 5.88
N LYS A 426 -22.60 18.79 5.08
CA LYS A 426 -21.28 18.16 4.98
C LYS A 426 -20.71 17.76 6.32
N ASP A 427 -20.44 16.48 6.48
CA ASP A 427 -19.89 15.85 7.66
C ASP A 427 -18.52 15.23 7.37
N ILE A 428 -17.66 15.26 8.39
CA ILE A 428 -16.38 14.54 8.38
C ILE A 428 -16.27 13.74 9.67
N PHE A 429 -16.15 12.42 9.55
CA PHE A 429 -15.96 11.54 10.70
C PHE A 429 -14.49 11.14 10.86
N ILE A 430 -13.97 11.31 12.07
CA ILE A 430 -12.60 10.94 12.44
C ILE A 430 -12.63 10.04 13.68
N GLU A 431 -11.96 8.90 13.58
CA GLU A 431 -11.67 8.04 14.72
C GLU A 431 -10.20 8.24 15.15
N MET A 432 -9.98 8.53 16.42
CA MET A 432 -8.67 8.82 16.98
C MET A 432 -8.25 7.77 18.01
N ASP A 433 -7.27 6.96 17.63
CA ASP A 433 -6.58 6.04 18.52
C ASP A 433 -5.28 6.63 19.06
N TRP A 434 -4.84 6.20 20.25
CA TRP A 434 -3.63 6.72 20.88
C TRP A 434 -2.78 5.66 21.57
N MET A 435 -1.45 5.82 21.51
CA MET A 435 -0.53 4.91 22.23
C MET A 435 -0.36 5.24 23.71
N LYS A 436 -0.67 6.47 24.13
CA LYS A 436 -0.60 6.92 25.53
C LYS A 436 -1.76 7.86 25.83
N ASP A 437 -2.32 7.76 27.03
CA ASP A 437 -3.50 8.57 27.41
C ASP A 437 -3.21 10.07 27.35
N ASP A 438 -1.97 10.46 27.64
CA ASP A 438 -1.56 11.85 27.53
C ASP A 438 -1.36 12.33 26.09
N TYR A 439 -1.44 11.46 25.07
CA TYR A 439 -1.37 11.81 23.64
C TYR A 439 -2.69 12.23 23.05
N LYS A 440 -3.82 11.96 23.72
CA LYS A 440 -5.12 12.46 23.31
C LYS A 440 -5.06 13.95 22.99
N LEU A 441 -5.73 14.32 21.90
CA LEU A 441 -5.89 15.71 21.51
C LEU A 441 -6.53 16.47 22.68
N LYS A 442 -5.95 17.62 23.04
CA LYS A 442 -6.50 18.41 24.15
C LYS A 442 -7.81 19.05 23.73
N GLU A 443 -8.80 19.04 24.62
CA GLU A 443 -10.13 19.62 24.39
C GLU A 443 -10.12 21.01 23.76
N ARG A 444 -9.24 21.91 24.22
CA ARG A 444 -9.11 23.25 23.65
C ARG A 444 -8.75 23.26 22.16
N TYR A 445 -7.99 22.27 21.70
CA TYR A 445 -7.59 22.15 20.29
C TYR A 445 -8.59 21.31 19.50
N LYS A 446 -9.28 20.35 20.14
CA LYS A 446 -10.48 19.71 19.58
C LYS A 446 -11.50 20.77 19.20
N LYS A 447 -11.90 21.64 20.14
CA LYS A 447 -12.83 22.76 19.88
C LYS A 447 -12.37 23.69 18.76
N LYS A 448 -11.09 24.05 18.71
CA LYS A 448 -10.55 24.89 17.63
C LYS A 448 -10.64 24.21 16.26
N LEU A 449 -10.36 22.90 16.16
CA LEU A 449 -10.55 22.18 14.91
C LEU A 449 -12.03 22.21 14.51
N LEU A 450 -12.95 21.93 15.44
CA LEU A 450 -14.39 22.00 15.17
C LEU A 450 -14.79 23.40 14.66
N GLU A 451 -14.36 24.47 15.32
CA GLU A 451 -14.63 25.86 14.93
C GLU A 451 -14.08 26.19 13.52
N VAL A 452 -12.88 25.70 13.19
CA VAL A 452 -12.26 25.95 11.87
C VAL A 452 -13.10 25.35 10.75
N PHE A 453 -13.59 24.11 10.90
CA PHE A 453 -14.46 23.48 9.89
C PHE A 453 -15.88 24.06 9.89
N ASP A 454 -16.44 24.39 11.05
CA ASP A 454 -17.77 24.98 11.18
C ASP A 454 -17.87 26.35 10.47
N ASN A 455 -16.80 27.17 10.52
CA ASN A 455 -16.69 28.41 9.75
C ASN A 455 -16.76 28.21 8.22
N HIS A 456 -16.59 26.97 7.76
CA HIS A 456 -16.68 26.56 6.37
C HIS A 456 -17.91 25.69 6.08
N ASN A 457 -18.91 25.68 6.99
CA ASN A 457 -20.14 24.89 6.91
C ASN A 457 -19.89 23.38 6.79
N ILE A 458 -18.85 22.88 7.45
CA ILE A 458 -18.55 21.45 7.54
C ILE A 458 -18.62 21.06 9.02
N THR A 459 -19.44 20.07 9.37
CA THR A 459 -19.41 19.49 10.72
C THR A 459 -18.25 18.50 10.80
N LEU A 460 -17.39 18.69 11.79
CA LEU A 460 -16.33 17.73 12.10
C LEU A 460 -16.74 16.88 13.30
N HIS A 461 -16.79 15.57 13.13
CA HIS A 461 -17.10 14.59 14.17
C HIS A 461 -15.80 13.89 14.58
N ILE A 462 -15.37 14.06 15.84
CA ILE A 462 -14.14 13.47 16.36
C ILE A 462 -14.48 12.47 17.47
N ASP A 463 -14.27 11.20 17.16
CA ASP A 463 -14.38 10.07 18.07
C ASP A 463 -13.03 9.75 18.73
N ASP A 464 -12.93 10.05 20.02
CA ASP A 464 -11.81 9.69 20.90
C ASP A 464 -12.26 8.75 22.03
N GLY A 465 -13.29 7.95 21.76
CA GLY A 465 -13.96 7.06 22.71
C GLY A 465 -15.46 7.35 22.89
N CYS A 466 -15.99 8.42 22.28
CA CYS A 466 -17.35 8.90 22.51
C CYS A 466 -18.40 8.36 21.53
N MET A 467 -17.98 7.79 20.39
CA MET A 467 -18.86 7.26 19.34
C MET A 467 -18.71 5.73 19.15
N GLY A 468 -18.06 5.07 20.10
CA GLY A 468 -17.89 3.61 20.13
C GLY A 468 -16.63 3.08 19.41
N GLY A 469 -15.85 3.95 18.76
CA GLY A 469 -14.46 3.69 18.37
C GLY A 469 -13.50 4.49 19.26
N GLY A 470 -12.27 4.70 18.81
CA GLY A 470 -11.27 5.53 19.49
C GLY A 470 -10.76 4.88 20.79
N GLU A 471 -9.62 4.23 20.71
CA GLU A 471 -9.09 3.45 21.81
C GLU A 471 -7.58 3.59 22.03
N LYS A 472 -7.11 2.95 23.11
CA LYS A 472 -5.69 2.90 23.45
C LYS A 472 -5.03 1.71 22.75
N VAL A 473 -4.14 2.01 21.82
CA VAL A 473 -3.36 1.01 21.07
C VAL A 473 -2.04 0.71 21.80
N GLU A 474 -1.52 -0.52 21.61
CA GLU A 474 -0.24 -0.92 22.18
C GLU A 474 0.90 0.03 21.74
N MET A 475 1.69 0.45 22.73
CA MET A 475 2.76 1.41 22.56
C MET A 475 3.98 0.80 21.83
N LYS A 476 4.15 1.12 20.54
CA LYS A 476 5.32 0.72 19.74
C LYS A 476 6.36 1.84 19.65
N LYS A 477 7.60 1.57 20.12
CA LYS A 477 8.72 2.54 20.03
C LYS A 477 9.20 2.78 18.61
N ILE A 478 9.14 1.76 17.77
CA ILE A 478 9.45 1.82 16.34
C ILE A 478 8.24 1.26 15.64
N LEU A 479 7.63 2.08 14.79
CA LEU A 479 6.42 1.72 14.05
C LEU A 479 6.81 1.49 12.58
N SER A 480 6.65 0.26 12.10
CA SER A 480 6.91 -0.11 10.71
C SER A 480 5.64 0.02 9.85
N TYR A 481 5.78 -0.02 8.53
CA TYR A 481 4.62 -0.02 7.64
C TYR A 481 3.72 -1.26 7.81
N PRO A 482 4.26 -2.50 7.93
CA PRO A 482 3.44 -3.65 8.29
C PRO A 482 2.72 -3.50 9.63
N ASP A 483 3.33 -2.84 10.63
CA ASP A 483 2.64 -2.55 11.90
C ASP A 483 1.44 -1.61 11.70
N LEU A 484 1.50 -0.67 10.74
CA LEU A 484 0.37 0.22 10.43
C LEU A 484 -0.80 -0.54 9.81
N ILE A 485 -0.51 -1.48 8.89
CA ILE A 485 -1.53 -2.40 8.38
C ILE A 485 -2.13 -3.18 9.54
N ASP A 486 -1.29 -3.74 10.41
CA ASP A 486 -1.78 -4.51 11.56
C ASP A 486 -2.71 -3.68 12.45
N ILE A 487 -2.30 -2.46 12.84
CA ILE A 487 -3.12 -1.58 13.67
C ILE A 487 -4.44 -1.21 12.98
N TYR A 488 -4.39 -0.92 11.68
CA TYR A 488 -5.59 -0.59 10.92
C TYR A 488 -6.63 -1.71 10.96
N TRP A 489 -6.19 -2.95 10.77
CA TRP A 489 -7.08 -4.10 10.80
C TRP A 489 -7.49 -4.49 12.22
N ASP A 490 -6.56 -4.45 13.17
CA ASP A 490 -6.79 -4.91 14.55
C ASP A 490 -7.73 -3.97 15.31
N HIS A 491 -7.55 -2.65 15.17
CA HIS A 491 -8.21 -1.63 15.99
C HIS A 491 -9.32 -0.90 15.24
N PHE A 492 -9.01 -0.25 14.11
CA PHE A 492 -10.02 0.51 13.36
C PHE A 492 -11.11 -0.40 12.77
N LEU A 493 -10.70 -1.49 12.12
CA LEU A 493 -11.65 -2.45 11.58
C LEU A 493 -12.14 -3.48 12.61
N ASN A 494 -11.52 -3.58 13.79
CA ASN A 494 -11.84 -4.60 14.80
C ASN A 494 -11.78 -6.04 14.24
N ASN A 495 -10.83 -6.31 13.33
CA ASN A 495 -10.72 -7.55 12.56
C ASN A 495 -11.97 -7.91 11.74
N ASN A 496 -12.89 -6.96 11.53
CA ASN A 496 -14.13 -7.15 10.80
C ASN A 496 -14.07 -6.41 9.45
N PRO A 497 -13.87 -7.13 8.33
CA PRO A 497 -13.87 -6.54 7.00
C PRO A 497 -15.20 -5.85 6.63
N ASN A 498 -16.31 -6.22 7.28
CA ASN A 498 -17.64 -5.61 7.12
C ASN A 498 -17.94 -4.53 8.17
N ASN A 499 -16.90 -3.96 8.81
CA ASN A 499 -17.11 -2.91 9.79
C ASN A 499 -17.75 -1.68 9.12
N GLN A 500 -18.94 -1.32 9.58
CA GLN A 500 -19.75 -0.21 9.08
C GLN A 500 -19.03 1.15 9.12
N ARG A 501 -17.98 1.30 9.92
CA ARG A 501 -17.16 2.52 9.96
C ARG A 501 -16.30 2.69 8.72
N LYS A 502 -15.92 1.60 8.04
CA LYS A 502 -15.14 1.66 6.79
C LYS A 502 -15.99 2.30 5.70
N GLY A 503 -15.47 3.37 5.12
CA GLY A 503 -16.23 4.20 4.17
C GLY A 503 -16.92 5.40 4.83
N ILE A 504 -16.91 5.52 6.15
CA ILE A 504 -17.49 6.69 6.85
C ILE A 504 -16.38 7.44 7.60
N PHE A 505 -15.61 6.71 8.42
CA PHE A 505 -14.55 7.27 9.23
C PHE A 505 -13.22 7.36 8.49
N ARG A 506 -12.50 8.44 8.79
CA ARG A 506 -11.05 8.55 8.60
C ARG A 506 -10.35 8.17 9.90
N TYR A 507 -9.26 7.44 9.80
CA TYR A 507 -8.63 6.82 10.95
C TYR A 507 -7.29 7.45 11.33
N VAL A 508 -7.11 7.77 12.59
CA VAL A 508 -5.95 8.52 13.10
C VAL A 508 -5.26 7.78 14.22
N LEU A 509 -3.97 7.54 14.06
CA LEU A 509 -3.14 7.01 15.14
C LEU A 509 -2.20 8.08 15.72
N LEU A 510 -2.44 8.45 16.97
CA LEU A 510 -1.57 9.32 17.77
C LEU A 510 -0.42 8.48 18.38
N CYS A 511 0.69 8.43 17.66
CA CYS A 511 1.81 7.53 17.92
C CYS A 511 2.99 8.21 18.64
N HIS A 512 3.88 7.39 19.17
CA HIS A 512 5.02 7.84 19.98
C HIS A 512 6.23 8.34 19.19
N ASP A 513 6.43 7.80 18.00
CA ASP A 513 7.56 8.13 17.15
C ASP A 513 7.14 8.03 15.68
N MET A 514 7.93 8.64 14.80
CA MET A 514 7.64 8.70 13.37
C MET A 514 7.58 7.29 12.75
N PRO A 515 6.47 6.89 12.11
CA PRO A 515 6.43 5.64 11.34
C PRO A 515 7.51 5.64 10.26
N GLY A 516 8.25 4.53 10.14
CA GLY A 516 9.39 4.40 9.23
C GLY A 516 10.53 5.40 9.49
N LYS A 517 10.47 6.22 10.56
CA LYS A 517 11.39 7.33 10.88
C LYS A 517 11.45 8.43 9.81
N ILE A 518 10.29 8.72 9.21
CA ILE A 518 10.19 9.59 8.01
C ILE A 518 9.68 10.99 8.36
N ALA A 519 8.46 11.09 8.90
CA ALA A 519 7.77 12.35 9.11
C ALA A 519 6.93 12.34 10.39
N GLY A 520 6.66 13.55 10.91
CA GLY A 520 5.90 13.75 12.14
C GLY A 520 4.38 13.60 11.97
N GLY A 521 3.90 13.62 10.74
CA GLY A 521 2.55 13.25 10.30
C GLY A 521 2.68 12.50 8.98
N PHE A 522 1.74 11.59 8.71
CA PHE A 522 1.76 10.78 7.48
C PHE A 522 0.44 10.05 7.18
N CYS A 523 -0.17 10.29 6.02
CA CYS A 523 -1.25 9.48 5.46
C CYS A 523 -0.76 8.14 4.88
N PHE A 524 -1.50 7.04 5.11
CA PHE A 524 -1.16 5.71 4.65
C PHE A 524 -2.39 4.95 4.13
N VAL A 525 -2.14 3.90 3.34
CA VAL A 525 -3.16 2.95 2.89
C VAL A 525 -3.10 1.72 3.80
N GLY A 526 -4.17 1.51 4.59
CA GLY A 526 -4.33 0.33 5.46
C GLY A 526 -4.93 -0.88 4.75
N TRP A 527 -5.74 -0.62 3.71
CA TRP A 527 -6.43 -1.64 2.94
C TRP A 527 -6.46 -1.33 1.44
N ASN A 528 -7.30 -0.39 0.99
CA ASN A 528 -7.52 -0.09 -0.43
C ASN A 528 -7.50 1.40 -0.82
N THR A 529 -7.79 2.31 0.13
CA THR A 529 -7.91 3.77 -0.12
C THR A 529 -7.06 4.59 0.87
N ILE A 530 -6.96 5.91 0.65
CA ILE A 530 -6.27 6.84 1.55
C ILE A 530 -7.25 7.39 2.60
N ASP A 531 -7.59 6.56 3.58
CA ASP A 531 -8.53 6.88 4.66
C ASP A 531 -7.88 6.93 6.05
N SER A 532 -6.56 6.80 6.14
CA SER A 532 -5.87 6.71 7.43
C SER A 532 -4.57 7.50 7.48
N TYR A 533 -4.22 7.99 8.67
CA TYR A 533 -2.99 8.74 8.90
C TYR A 533 -2.47 8.62 10.33
N THR A 534 -1.23 9.03 10.53
CA THR A 534 -0.57 9.00 11.83
C THR A 534 -0.05 10.36 12.22
N VAL A 535 0.05 10.62 13.53
CA VAL A 535 0.68 11.82 14.09
C VAL A 535 1.63 11.42 15.21
N ALA A 536 2.92 11.74 15.07
CA ALA A 536 3.97 11.36 16.00
C ALA A 536 4.05 12.29 17.23
N VAL A 537 3.01 12.27 18.06
CA VAL A 537 2.87 13.11 19.27
C VAL A 537 4.08 12.99 20.20
N GLY A 538 4.54 11.75 20.44
CA GLY A 538 5.69 11.51 21.31
C GLY A 538 6.99 12.13 20.76
N TYR A 539 7.19 12.11 19.44
CA TYR A 539 8.33 12.75 18.79
C TYR A 539 8.25 14.26 18.93
N ASN A 540 7.11 14.86 18.61
CA ASN A 540 6.91 16.30 18.68
C ASN A 540 7.17 16.84 20.10
N ARG A 541 6.70 16.13 21.13
CA ARG A 541 6.95 16.49 22.54
C ARG A 541 8.40 16.34 22.99
N ARG A 542 9.24 15.54 22.30
CA ARG A 542 10.68 15.49 22.55
C ARG A 542 11.44 16.65 21.91
N GLN A 543 10.90 17.22 20.82
CA GLN A 543 11.54 18.29 20.06
C GLN A 543 11.08 19.69 20.50
N LEU A 544 9.87 19.82 21.05
CA LEU A 544 9.21 21.10 21.29
C LEU A 544 8.70 21.23 22.73
N PRO A 545 8.60 22.46 23.29
CA PRO A 545 7.91 22.69 24.55
C PRO A 545 6.49 22.11 24.53
N ARG A 546 6.03 21.52 25.65
CA ARG A 546 4.80 20.72 25.69
C ARG A 546 3.56 21.47 25.17
N PHE A 547 3.37 22.72 25.58
CA PHE A 547 2.21 23.52 25.13
C PHE A 547 2.20 23.74 23.60
N TRP A 548 3.39 23.86 23.01
CA TRP A 548 3.59 24.07 21.59
C TRP A 548 3.47 22.75 20.82
N ALA A 549 3.99 21.66 21.36
CA ALA A 549 3.81 20.32 20.79
C ALA A 549 2.33 19.93 20.70
N ASP A 550 1.52 20.29 21.69
CA ASP A 550 0.07 20.03 21.66
C ASP A 550 -0.64 20.88 20.57
N PHE A 551 -0.19 22.12 20.33
CA PHE A 551 -0.68 22.93 19.21
C PHE A 551 -0.30 22.31 17.87
N VAL A 552 0.98 21.95 17.72
CA VAL A 552 1.51 21.28 16.52
C VAL A 552 0.80 19.96 16.25
N THR A 553 0.38 19.24 17.28
CA THR A 553 -0.40 18.01 17.10
C THR A 553 -1.73 18.32 16.39
N ALA A 554 -2.43 19.39 16.77
CA ALA A 554 -3.67 19.79 16.12
C ALA A 554 -3.44 20.26 14.66
N THR A 555 -2.38 21.03 14.41
CA THR A 555 -2.06 21.51 13.05
C THR A 555 -1.65 20.36 12.13
N VAL A 556 -0.93 19.37 12.66
CA VAL A 556 -0.55 18.17 11.89
C VAL A 556 -1.76 17.26 11.66
N ILE A 557 -2.68 17.11 12.63
CA ILE A 557 -3.95 16.40 12.40
C ILE A 557 -4.71 17.04 11.22
N MET A 558 -4.84 18.37 11.21
CA MET A 558 -5.50 19.08 10.11
C MET A 558 -4.73 18.94 8.79
N HIS A 559 -3.41 19.00 8.82
CA HIS A 559 -2.57 18.76 7.63
C HIS A 559 -2.84 17.39 7.01
N GLU A 560 -2.75 16.32 7.80
CA GLU A 560 -2.95 14.96 7.30
C GLU A 560 -4.40 14.70 6.88
N LEU A 561 -5.36 15.30 7.57
CA LEU A 561 -6.77 15.29 7.16
C LEU A 561 -6.93 15.86 5.74
N GLY A 562 -6.18 16.91 5.39
CA GLY A 562 -6.20 17.51 4.05
C GLY A 562 -5.82 16.53 2.94
N HIS A 563 -4.91 15.60 3.21
CA HIS A 563 -4.54 14.53 2.26
C HIS A 563 -5.68 13.54 2.03
N THR A 564 -6.47 13.23 3.05
CA THR A 564 -7.69 12.40 2.88
C THR A 564 -8.83 13.15 2.17
N MET A 565 -8.59 14.41 1.80
CA MET A 565 -9.49 15.28 1.04
C MET A 565 -8.85 15.79 -0.28
N GLY A 566 -7.87 15.05 -0.81
CA GLY A 566 -7.29 15.32 -2.14
C GLY A 566 -6.20 16.41 -2.20
N LEU A 567 -5.78 16.99 -1.08
CA LEU A 567 -4.72 18.00 -1.08
C LEU A 567 -3.33 17.34 -1.13
N PHE A 568 -2.75 17.24 -2.32
CA PHE A 568 -1.43 16.65 -2.56
C PHE A 568 -0.48 17.58 -3.33
N TYR A 569 0.81 17.27 -3.35
CA TYR A 569 1.79 18.02 -4.15
C TYR A 569 1.41 18.10 -5.65
N ARG A 570 0.73 17.07 -6.16
CA ARG A 570 0.21 17.04 -7.54
C ARG A 570 -0.86 18.10 -7.79
N LYS A 571 -1.74 18.32 -6.81
CA LYS A 571 -2.79 19.35 -6.85
C LYS A 571 -2.16 20.73 -6.85
N PHE A 572 -1.24 20.98 -5.92
CA PHE A 572 -0.51 22.25 -5.86
C PHE A 572 0.93 22.07 -5.37
N GLU A 573 1.87 22.67 -6.12
CA GLU A 573 3.31 22.60 -5.86
C GLU A 573 3.71 23.02 -4.44
N GLY A 574 2.94 23.89 -3.77
CA GLY A 574 3.24 24.36 -2.42
C GLY A 574 2.94 23.34 -1.32
N ILE A 575 2.08 22.36 -1.57
CA ILE A 575 1.71 21.30 -0.63
C ILE A 575 2.90 20.36 -0.47
N ASP A 576 3.25 20.01 0.78
CA ASP A 576 4.33 19.07 1.10
C ASP A 576 5.68 19.35 0.42
N ASN A 577 5.89 20.61 0.07
CA ASN A 577 7.06 20.96 -0.68
C ASN A 577 8.23 21.09 0.28
N TYR A 578 9.15 20.12 0.20
CA TYR A 578 10.35 20.10 1.03
C TYR A 578 11.16 21.41 0.95
N SER A 579 11.12 22.12 -0.19
CA SER A 579 11.79 23.42 -0.34
C SER A 579 11.11 24.58 0.41
N CYS A 580 9.97 24.35 1.05
CA CYS A 580 9.30 25.27 1.98
C CYS A 580 9.75 25.12 3.45
N GLN A 581 10.83 24.39 3.70
CA GLN A 581 11.46 24.29 5.02
C GLN A 581 12.84 24.96 5.01
N ASN A 582 13.37 25.26 6.21
CA ASN A 582 14.77 25.68 6.41
C ASN A 582 15.22 26.86 5.51
N LEU A 583 14.31 27.80 5.21
CA LEU A 583 14.56 28.95 4.33
C LEU A 583 15.04 28.58 2.91
N LEU A 584 14.78 27.35 2.48
CA LEU A 584 15.02 26.89 1.10
C LEU A 584 14.15 27.71 0.11
N PRO A 585 14.47 27.69 -1.20
CA PRO A 585 13.82 28.58 -2.18
C PRO A 585 12.29 28.52 -2.23
N GLY A 586 11.67 27.37 -1.93
CA GLY A 586 10.23 27.21 -1.84
C GLY A 586 9.60 28.07 -0.76
N THR A 587 10.29 28.26 0.38
CA THR A 587 9.83 29.09 1.51
C THR A 587 9.47 30.50 1.03
N TRP A 588 10.32 31.08 0.19
CA TRP A 588 10.10 32.39 -0.40
C TRP A 588 9.10 32.36 -1.54
N LYS A 589 9.18 31.32 -2.39
CA LYS A 589 8.29 31.12 -3.55
C LYS A 589 6.82 30.99 -3.14
N PHE A 590 6.55 30.35 -2.01
CA PHE A 590 5.23 30.02 -1.47
C PHE A 590 4.95 30.71 -0.13
N ARG A 591 5.65 31.79 0.19
CA ARG A 591 5.44 32.51 1.46
C ARG A 591 3.99 33.03 1.62
N ASN A 592 3.31 33.31 0.51
CA ASN A 592 1.93 33.78 0.54
C ASN A 592 0.94 32.63 0.75
N TYR A 593 1.34 31.38 0.54
CA TYR A 593 0.51 30.21 0.76
C TYR A 593 0.37 29.92 2.26
N LYS A 594 -0.55 30.63 2.92
CA LYS A 594 -0.83 30.55 4.36
C LYS A 594 -1.74 29.36 4.65
N SER A 595 -1.16 28.18 4.71
CA SER A 595 -1.90 26.93 4.94
C SER A 595 -1.08 25.97 5.79
N CYS A 596 -1.74 25.18 6.65
CA CYS A 596 -1.07 24.09 7.34
C CYS A 596 -0.49 23.04 6.37
N MET A 597 -0.95 22.97 5.11
CA MET A 597 -0.39 22.11 4.04
C MET A 597 1.00 22.55 3.54
N ASN A 598 1.37 23.80 3.82
CA ASN A 598 2.70 24.33 3.52
C ASN A 598 3.63 24.08 4.70
N TYR A 599 4.72 23.35 4.51
CA TYR A 599 5.67 23.08 5.59
C TYR A 599 6.22 24.34 6.28
N PHE A 600 6.25 25.51 5.65
CA PHE A 600 6.67 26.71 6.37
C PHE A 600 5.67 27.11 7.49
N TYR A 601 4.38 26.78 7.33
CA TYR A 601 3.29 27.14 8.23
C TYR A 601 2.70 25.97 9.01
N THR A 602 2.97 24.71 8.64
CA THR A 602 2.43 23.51 9.30
C THR A 602 2.62 23.52 10.83
N TRP A 603 3.68 24.13 11.34
CA TRP A 603 3.94 24.21 12.78
C TRP A 603 3.35 25.45 13.48
N PHE A 604 2.79 26.41 12.73
CA PHE A 604 2.43 27.74 13.22
C PHE A 604 0.98 28.15 12.93
N LEU A 605 0.30 27.46 12.02
CA LEU A 605 -1.03 27.81 11.53
C LEU A 605 -1.97 26.60 11.62
N LEU A 606 -3.12 26.80 12.26
CA LEU A 606 -4.23 25.84 12.34
C LEU A 606 -5.36 26.32 11.41
N ASP A 607 -5.09 26.30 10.11
CA ASP A 607 -6.06 26.65 9.07
C ASP A 607 -5.54 26.19 7.70
N TYR A 608 -6.44 26.00 6.74
CA TYR A 608 -6.08 25.92 5.34
C TYR A 608 -6.09 27.31 4.69
N SER A 609 -5.48 27.43 3.51
CA SER A 609 -5.53 28.71 2.81
C SER A 609 -6.88 28.92 2.11
N ASN A 610 -7.32 30.18 2.07
CA ASN A 610 -8.46 30.67 1.30
C ASN A 610 -8.06 31.39 -0.01
N GLY A 611 -6.77 31.34 -0.39
CA GLY A 611 -6.25 31.93 -1.63
C GLY A 611 -6.18 33.47 -1.68
N LYS A 612 -6.48 34.19 -0.59
CA LYS A 612 -6.60 35.66 -0.59
C LYS A 612 -5.28 36.41 -0.34
N ASN A 613 -4.18 35.74 -0.06
CA ASN A 613 -2.88 36.35 0.27
C ASN A 613 -1.99 36.63 -0.97
N GLY A 614 -2.59 36.61 -2.17
CA GLY A 614 -1.95 37.02 -3.42
C GLY A 614 -1.22 35.91 -4.17
N ARG A 615 -0.14 36.24 -4.87
CA ARG A 615 0.50 35.32 -5.83
C ARG A 615 0.96 34.01 -5.17
N LYS A 616 0.58 32.88 -5.78
CA LYS A 616 0.88 31.51 -5.31
C LYS A 616 0.33 31.21 -3.92
N ASP A 617 -0.75 31.87 -3.55
CA ASP A 617 -1.63 31.41 -2.48
C ASP A 617 -2.72 30.54 -3.11
N PHE A 618 -2.66 29.23 -2.86
CA PHE A 618 -3.64 28.29 -3.38
C PHE A 618 -4.81 28.21 -2.41
N ASP A 619 -6.05 28.28 -2.90
CA ASP A 619 -7.25 28.16 -2.09
C ASP A 619 -7.52 26.67 -1.82
N ASP A 620 -7.06 26.19 -0.67
CA ASP A 620 -7.25 24.80 -0.25
C ASP A 620 -8.72 24.52 0.05
N TRP A 621 -9.39 25.43 0.78
CA TRP A 621 -10.78 25.25 1.22
C TRP A 621 -11.73 25.03 0.04
N SER A 622 -11.58 25.82 -1.03
CA SER A 622 -12.40 25.66 -2.23
C SER A 622 -12.00 24.47 -3.11
N ASN A 623 -10.91 23.75 -2.77
CA ASN A 623 -10.37 22.64 -3.54
C ASN A 623 -10.35 21.31 -2.77
N LEU A 624 -10.99 21.25 -1.60
CA LEU A 624 -11.22 20.01 -0.86
C LEU A 624 -12.15 19.09 -1.66
N ASP A 625 -11.76 17.83 -1.74
CA ASP A 625 -12.60 16.74 -2.22
C ASP A 625 -12.92 15.84 -1.03
N LEU A 626 -14.10 16.02 -0.44
CA LEU A 626 -14.49 15.29 0.77
C LEU A 626 -14.70 13.79 0.51
N SER A 627 -14.96 13.40 -0.75
CA SER A 627 -15.12 12.00 -1.16
C SER A 627 -13.79 11.24 -1.35
N TYR A 628 -12.66 11.96 -1.43
CA TYR A 628 -11.36 11.42 -1.83
C TYR A 628 -10.87 10.22 -1.00
N PHE A 629 -11.25 10.12 0.28
CA PHE A 629 -10.87 8.99 1.15
C PHE A 629 -11.47 7.64 0.71
N LYS A 630 -12.48 7.65 -0.17
CA LYS A 630 -13.07 6.48 -0.82
C LYS A 630 -12.46 6.17 -2.18
N ASP A 631 -11.67 7.07 -2.74
CA ASP A 631 -11.12 6.91 -4.07
C ASP A 631 -10.03 5.81 -4.09
N GLU A 632 -10.25 4.83 -4.95
CA GLU A 632 -9.26 3.79 -5.25
C GLU A 632 -8.22 4.29 -6.26
N ASP A 633 -8.48 5.40 -6.96
CA ASP A 633 -7.65 5.90 -8.07
C ASP A 633 -6.89 7.18 -7.69
N PHE A 634 -6.25 7.13 -6.51
CA PHE A 634 -5.66 8.26 -5.79
C PHE A 634 -4.38 8.90 -6.39
N CYS A 635 -4.31 9.09 -7.71
CA CYS A 635 -3.20 9.77 -8.44
C CYS A 635 -3.62 11.09 -9.08
#